data_AF-A0A2G9RXN4-F1
#
_entry.id   AF-A0A2G9RXN4-F1
#
_cell.length_a   1.000
_cell.length_b   1.000
_cell.length_c   1.000
_cell.angle_alpha   90.00
_cell.angle_beta   90.00
_cell.angle_gamma   90.00
#
_symmetry.space_group_name_H-M   'P 1'
#
loop_
_entity.id
_entity.type
_entity.pdbx_description
1 polymer ?
#
loop_
_entity_poly.entity_id
_entity_poly.type
_entity_poly.pdbx_seq_one_letter_code
_entity_poly.pdbx_strand_id
1 'polypeptide(L)'
;YTQEEKIEIAHRHLIAKQLAQHGLTPQQIQIPPETTLEIITRYTREAGVRSLDRKLGAICRAVAVKVAEGQHREAKPDATETVDVEG
;
A
#
# COMPACT_ATOMS: atom_id res chain seq x y z
N TYR A 1 -13.95 -10.32 -10.25
CA TYR A 1 -13.07 -10.58 -9.11
C TYR A 1 -13.82 -10.34 -7.81
N THR A 2 -13.70 -11.26 -6.85
CA THR A 2 -14.14 -11.07 -5.47
C THR A 2 -13.30 -10.00 -4.78
N GLN A 3 -13.72 -9.53 -3.60
CA GLN A 3 -12.92 -8.55 -2.84
C GLN A 3 -11.56 -9.13 -2.46
N GLU A 4 -11.51 -10.38 -2.01
CA GLU A 4 -10.28 -11.08 -1.64
C GLU A 4 -9.32 -11.23 -2.83
N GLU A 5 -9.82 -11.63 -4.01
CA GLU A 5 -9.02 -11.70 -5.23
C GLU A 5 -8.41 -10.34 -5.59
N LYS A 6 -9.17 -9.26 -5.42
CA LYS A 6 -8.69 -7.89 -5.69
C LYS A 6 -7.61 -7.47 -4.70
N ILE A 7 -7.72 -7.85 -3.42
CA ILE A 7 -6.69 -7.59 -2.41
C ILE A 7 -5.40 -8.32 -2.80
N GLU A 8 -5.49 -9.61 -3.11
CA GLU A 8 -4.33 -10.40 -3.54
C GLU A 8 -3.65 -9.79 -4.77
N ILE A 9 -4.42 -9.42 -5.79
CA ILE A 9 -3.89 -8.76 -6.99
C ILE A 9 -3.23 -7.40 -6.65
N ALA A 10 -3.85 -6.62 -5.75
CA ALA A 10 -3.31 -5.33 -5.35
C ALA A 10 -1.96 -5.48 -4.66
N HIS A 11 -1.84 -6.38 -3.68
CA HIS A 11 -0.62 -6.58 -2.92
C HIS A 11 0.49 -7.26 -3.72
N ARG A 12 0.15 -8.24 -4.57
CA ARG A 12 1.15 -8.95 -5.38
C ARG A 12 1.64 -8.16 -6.59
N HIS A 13 0.80 -7.28 -7.16
CA HIS A 13 1.09 -6.64 -8.44
C HIS A 13 0.90 -5.12 -8.44
N LEU A 14 -0.29 -4.63 -8.07
CA LEU A 14 -0.60 -3.20 -8.29
C LEU A 14 0.25 -2.29 -7.40
N ILE A 15 0.37 -2.59 -6.12
CA ILE A 15 1.14 -1.78 -5.17
C ILE A 15 2.61 -1.75 -5.61
N ALA A 16 3.24 -2.91 -5.82
CA ALA A 16 4.62 -2.98 -6.28
C ALA A 16 4.85 -2.19 -7.59
N LYS A 17 3.92 -2.30 -8.55
CA LYS A 17 3.97 -1.54 -9.80
C LYS A 17 3.86 -0.03 -9.56
N GLN A 18 2.92 0.41 -8.72
CA GLN A 18 2.71 1.83 -8.44
C GLN A 18 3.91 2.44 -7.69
N LEU A 19 4.52 1.70 -6.77
CA LEU A 19 5.75 2.11 -6.08
C LEU A 19 6.89 2.35 -7.08
N ALA A 20 7.14 1.36 -7.95
CA ALA A 20 8.19 1.46 -8.96
C ALA A 20 7.95 2.64 -9.93
N GLN A 21 6.71 2.88 -10.33
CA GLN A 21 6.35 3.99 -11.22
C GLN A 21 6.55 5.37 -10.59
N HIS A 22 6.40 5.49 -9.27
CA HIS A 22 6.53 6.74 -8.54
C HIS A 22 7.88 6.89 -7.82
N GLY A 23 8.81 5.96 -8.03
CA GLY A 23 10.12 5.97 -7.37
C GLY A 23 10.05 5.83 -5.85
N LEU A 24 8.99 5.20 -5.34
CA LEU A 24 8.79 4.98 -3.90
C LEU A 24 9.35 3.64 -3.46
N THR A 25 9.84 3.60 -2.22
CA THR A 25 10.25 2.36 -1.57
C THR A 25 9.15 1.86 -0.61
N PRO A 26 9.10 0.55 -0.30
CA PRO A 26 8.16 0.00 0.69
C PRO A 26 8.32 0.62 2.10
N GLN A 27 9.46 1.23 2.40
CA GLN A 27 9.70 1.94 3.66
C GLN A 27 9.04 3.32 3.69
N GLN A 28 8.82 3.94 2.54
CA GLN A 28 8.20 5.27 2.43
C GLN A 28 6.66 5.19 2.42
N ILE A 29 6.10 4.03 2.09
CA ILE A 29 4.66 3.81 2.14
C ILE A 29 4.35 2.33 2.31
N GLN A 30 3.52 2.05 3.31
CA GLN A 30 2.93 0.74 3.53
C GLN A 30 1.42 0.87 3.42
N ILE A 31 0.82 0.00 2.62
CA ILE A 31 -0.63 -0.06 2.45
C ILE A 31 -1.06 -1.41 3.00
N PRO A 32 -1.66 -1.47 4.19
CA PRO A 32 -2.10 -2.73 4.78
C PRO A 32 -3.36 -3.26 4.08
N PRO A 33 -3.62 -4.57 4.14
CA PRO A 33 -4.74 -5.20 3.45
C PRO A 33 -6.11 -4.65 3.86
N GLU A 34 -6.31 -4.28 5.13
CA GLU A 34 -7.51 -3.58 5.60
C GLU A 34 -7.74 -2.23 4.88
N THR A 35 -6.69 -1.44 4.63
CA THR A 35 -6.81 -0.20 3.86
C THR A 35 -7.16 -0.49 2.40
N THR A 36 -6.54 -1.53 1.81
CA THR A 36 -6.89 -1.98 0.45
C THR A 36 -8.35 -2.41 0.35
N LEU A 37 -8.86 -3.17 1.33
CA LEU A 37 -10.26 -3.57 1.42
C LEU A 37 -11.19 -2.36 1.52
N GLU A 38 -10.84 -1.37 2.32
CA GLU A 38 -11.60 -0.13 2.44
C GLU A 38 -11.64 0.62 1.10
N ILE A 39 -10.52 0.70 0.39
CA ILE A 39 -10.47 1.34 -0.94
C ILE A 39 -11.36 0.59 -1.93
N ILE A 40 -11.29 -0.74 -1.94
CA ILE A 40 -12.12 -1.59 -2.79
C ILE A 40 -13.60 -1.34 -2.50
N THR A 41 -14.00 -1.36 -1.23
CA THR A 41 -15.39 -1.24 -0.81
C THR A 41 -15.97 0.15 -1.08
N ARG A 42 -15.20 1.21 -0.82
CA ARG A 42 -15.68 2.60 -0.95
C ARG A 42 -15.57 3.14 -2.37
N TYR A 43 -14.54 2.74 -3.11
CA TYR A 43 -14.16 3.43 -4.35
C TYR A 43 -14.11 2.54 -5.59
N THR A 44 -14.40 1.24 -5.48
CA THR A 44 -14.47 0.35 -6.64
C THR A 44 -15.87 -0.26 -6.77
N ARG A 45 -16.56 0.02 -7.89
CA ARG A 45 -17.83 -0.62 -8.27
C ARG A 45 -17.72 -1.41 -9.56
N GLU A 46 -16.50 -1.68 -10.01
CA GLU A 46 -16.23 -2.42 -11.23
C GLU A 46 -15.91 -3.89 -10.95
N ALA A 47 -16.15 -4.75 -11.93
CA ALA A 47 -15.75 -6.16 -11.85
C ALA A 47 -14.22 -6.35 -11.80
N GLY A 48 -13.46 -5.37 -12.33
CA GLY A 48 -12.00 -5.35 -12.44
C GLY A 48 -11.26 -4.63 -11.31
N VAL A 49 -10.01 -4.24 -11.59
CA VAL A 49 -9.10 -3.53 -10.68
C VAL A 49 -8.63 -2.17 -11.22
N ARG A 50 -9.24 -1.62 -12.28
CA ARG A 50 -8.75 -0.37 -12.89
C ARG A 50 -8.91 0.83 -11.95
N SER A 51 -10.04 0.95 -11.28
CA SER A 51 -10.30 2.00 -10.28
C SER A 51 -9.41 1.82 -9.06
N LEU A 52 -9.14 0.57 -8.66
CA LEU A 52 -8.21 0.27 -7.57
C LEU A 52 -6.80 0.75 -7.90
N ASP A 53 -6.29 0.37 -9.07
CA ASP A 53 -4.98 0.80 -9.58
C ASP A 53 -4.86 2.32 -9.65
N ARG A 54 -5.89 3.00 -10.20
CA ARG A 54 -5.94 4.48 -10.24
C ARG A 54 -5.91 5.11 -8.85
N LYS A 55 -6.63 4.55 -7.88
CA LYS A 55 -6.65 5.07 -6.51
C LYS A 55 -5.32 4.86 -5.81
N LEU A 56 -4.72 3.68 -5.96
CA LEU A 56 -3.37 3.40 -5.43
C LEU A 56 -2.32 4.33 -6.05
N GLY A 57 -2.40 4.58 -7.36
CA GLY A 57 -1.51 5.54 -8.03
C GLY A 57 -1.67 6.97 -7.53
N ALA A 58 -2.90 7.42 -7.28
CA ALA A 58 -3.15 8.74 -6.68
C ALA A 58 -2.53 8.88 -5.28
N ILE A 59 -2.63 7.82 -4.45
CA ILE A 59 -2.00 7.76 -3.14
C ILE A 59 -0.46 7.81 -3.27
N CYS A 60 0.12 6.97 -4.14
CA CYS A 60 1.55 6.93 -4.37
C CYS A 60 2.08 8.29 -4.87
N ARG A 61 1.39 8.94 -5.80
CA ARG A 61 1.75 10.28 -6.27
C ARG A 61 1.76 11.31 -5.12
N ALA A 62 0.73 11.29 -4.26
CA ALA A 62 0.66 12.22 -3.14
C ALA A 62 1.82 11.99 -2.14
N VAL A 63 2.19 10.74 -1.90
CA VAL A 63 3.35 10.41 -1.04
C VAL A 63 4.65 10.81 -1.72
N ALA A 64 4.83 10.54 -3.00
CA ALA A 64 6.03 10.92 -3.75
C ALA A 64 6.28 12.43 -3.72
N VAL A 65 5.23 13.25 -3.84
CA VAL A 65 5.33 14.71 -3.68
C VAL A 65 5.82 15.06 -2.27
N LYS A 66 5.23 14.49 -1.22
CA LYS A 66 5.66 14.75 0.18
C LYS A 66 7.10 14.31 0.46
N VAL A 67 7.52 13.18 -0.12
CA VAL A 67 8.90 12.68 -0.02
C VAL A 67 9.84 13.65 -0.73
N ALA A 68 9.51 14.12 -1.94
CA ALA A 68 10.30 15.07 -2.69
C ALA A 68 10.39 16.45 -1.99
N GLU A 69 9.34 16.85 -1.29
CA GLU A 69 9.32 18.07 -0.45
C GLU A 69 10.07 17.90 0.89
N GLY A 70 10.67 16.73 1.15
CA GLY A 70 11.45 16.45 2.35
C GLY A 70 10.63 16.27 3.63
N GLN A 71 9.32 16.06 3.52
CA GLN A 71 8.39 16.02 4.66
C GLN A 71 8.14 14.63 5.23
N HIS A 72 8.77 13.58 4.70
CA HIS A 72 8.57 12.21 5.18
C HIS A 72 9.62 11.84 6.23
N ARG A 73 9.31 12.10 7.51
CA ARG A 73 10.03 11.48 8.64
C ARG A 73 9.62 10.01 8.70
N GLU A 74 10.60 9.11 8.67
CA GLU A 74 10.45 7.67 8.85
C GLU A 74 9.53 7.37 10.04
N ALA A 75 8.35 6.80 9.78
CA ALA A 75 7.60 6.07 10.79
C ALA A 75 8.23 4.67 10.90
N LYS A 76 9.34 4.58 11.64
CA LYS A 76 9.86 3.31 12.13
C LYS A 76 8.75 2.66 12.98
N PRO A 77 8.26 1.44 12.69
CA PRO A 77 7.68 0.65 13.75
C PRO A 77 8.84 0.23 14.65
N ASP A 78 8.78 0.74 15.87
CA ASP A 78 9.62 0.36 16.99
C ASP A 78 9.48 -1.14 17.29
N ALA A 79 10.44 -1.67 18.03
CA ALA A 79 10.76 -3.08 18.17
C ALA A 79 9.60 -3.99 18.62
N THR A 80 9.54 -5.20 18.07
CA THR A 80 9.20 -6.37 18.90
C THR A 80 10.41 -7.30 18.92
N GLU A 81 11.13 -7.16 20.03
CA GLU A 81 12.21 -8.02 20.47
C GLU A 81 11.74 -9.48 20.49
N THR A 82 12.43 -10.34 19.74
CA THR A 82 12.42 -11.78 19.94
C THR A 82 13.00 -12.05 21.33
N VAL A 83 12.16 -12.52 22.25
CA VAL A 83 12.65 -13.24 23.43
C VAL A 83 12.16 -14.67 23.35
N ASP A 84 13.10 -15.53 22.96
CA ASP A 84 13.10 -16.95 23.27
C ASP A 84 12.83 -17.15 24.77
N VAL A 85 11.88 -18.02 25.09
CA VAL A 85 11.81 -18.66 26.41
C VAL A 85 11.41 -20.12 26.20
N GLU A 86 12.43 -20.96 26.08
CA GLU A 86 12.37 -22.35 26.50
C GLU A 86 12.13 -22.39 28.02
N GLY A 87 11.17 -23.21 28.45
CA GLY A 87 10.83 -23.50 29.84
C GLY A 87 9.72 -24.54 29.91
#